data_AF-A0A7C4DP22-F1
#
_entry.id   AF-A0A7C4DP22-F1
#
_cell.length_a   1.000
_cell.length_b   1.000
_cell.length_c   1.000
_cell.angle_alpha   90.00
_cell.angle_beta   90.00
_cell.angle_gamma   90.00
#
_symmetry.space_group_name_H-M   'P 1'
#
loop_
_entity.id
_entity.type
_entity.pdbx_description
1 polymer ?
#
loop_
_entity_poly.entity_id
_entity_poly.type
_entity_poly.pdbx_seq_one_letter_code
_entity_poly.pdbx_strand_id
1 'polypeptide(L)'
;MPSRSWNFGPGLRIPTPCRPWRFAGSERKTKPTEERKHVKNIAPALACALLVFTVAAPAADAPRRQIVTFSERTFAAEDYWNGADESGGFKSRNAHFKNAYNAAWGSWAGFAYSRVNDTNTAGYGNQYAVWTPGTGVGGGGNYAVVYDDGAWGNSDLITLPAPATVHGFYVNNTTYAALSMRDGDMFAKKFGGASGDDPDWFKLTITGKNEAGATVGTVEFYLADYRFADNGQDYIVGEWTWVDLSAL
;
A
#
# COMPACT_ATOMS: atom_id res chain seq x y z
N MET A 1 -13.09 57.25 5.26
CA MET A 1 -13.39 56.84 6.65
C MET A 1 -14.28 55.60 6.62
N PRO A 2 -14.04 54.61 7.50
CA PRO A 2 -14.43 53.20 7.32
C PRO A 2 -15.45 52.72 8.36
N SER A 3 -15.99 51.50 8.17
CA SER A 3 -16.30 50.50 9.22
C SER A 3 -17.14 49.36 8.59
N ARG A 4 -17.00 48.06 8.91
CA ARG A 4 -16.33 47.36 10.00
C ARG A 4 -15.86 45.98 9.51
N SER A 5 -14.72 45.59 10.06
CA SER A 5 -14.08 44.28 10.11
C SER A 5 -14.86 43.24 10.92
N TRP A 6 -14.63 41.95 10.61
CA TRP A 6 -14.38 40.92 11.63
C TRP A 6 -13.20 40.05 11.21
N ASN A 7 -12.39 39.70 12.21
CA ASN A 7 -11.10 39.04 12.13
C ASN A 7 -11.19 37.73 12.91
N PHE A 8 -10.67 36.63 12.38
CA PHE A 8 -10.14 35.51 13.17
C PHE A 8 -8.99 34.87 12.37
N GLY A 9 -7.81 34.89 12.95
CA GLY A 9 -6.75 33.90 12.74
C GLY A 9 -6.31 33.38 14.13
N PRO A 10 -5.26 32.56 14.25
CA PRO A 10 -4.40 31.99 13.20
C PRO A 10 -4.29 30.45 13.30
N GLY A 11 -3.70 29.78 12.30
CA GLY A 11 -3.21 28.42 12.54
C GLY A 11 -2.97 27.58 11.28
N LEU A 12 -1.72 27.62 10.82
CA LEU A 12 -1.06 26.62 9.96
C LEU A 12 -1.50 26.50 8.48
N ARG A 13 -0.68 27.13 7.63
CA ARG A 13 -0.47 26.73 6.23
C ARG A 13 0.53 25.58 6.19
N ILE A 14 0.18 24.48 5.54
CA ILE A 14 1.10 23.71 4.69
C ILE A 14 0.31 23.29 3.44
N PRO A 15 0.79 23.62 2.23
CA PRO A 15 0.15 23.25 0.97
C PRO A 15 0.60 21.86 0.54
N THR A 16 -0.13 21.25 -0.37
CA THR A 16 0.21 19.95 -0.93
C THR A 16 -0.21 19.82 -2.39
N PRO A 17 0.28 18.80 -3.10
CA PRO A 17 0.31 18.77 -4.54
C PRO A 17 -0.86 18.08 -5.26
N CYS A 18 -1.15 18.66 -6.42
CA CYS A 18 -2.10 18.24 -7.45
C CYS A 18 -2.18 16.73 -7.79
N ARG A 19 -3.40 16.31 -8.19
CA ARG A 19 -3.77 15.04 -8.85
C ARG A 19 -4.20 15.32 -10.34
N PRO A 20 -4.59 14.33 -11.19
CA PRO A 20 -4.02 14.04 -12.51
C PRO A 20 -5.02 14.04 -13.71
N TRP A 21 -4.60 13.62 -14.92
CA TRP A 21 -5.49 13.32 -16.07
C TRP A 21 -5.26 11.92 -16.72
N ARG A 22 -6.37 11.41 -17.27
CA ARG A 22 -6.76 10.12 -17.93
C ARG A 22 -5.93 9.73 -19.19
N PHE A 23 -5.98 8.54 -19.83
CA PHE A 23 -7.11 7.77 -20.42
C PHE A 23 -6.67 6.37 -20.97
N ALA A 24 -7.65 5.44 -20.98
CA ALA A 24 -8.08 4.43 -21.99
C ALA A 24 -7.10 3.62 -22.90
N GLY A 25 -7.37 2.30 -22.95
CA GLY A 25 -7.83 1.61 -24.17
C GLY A 25 -6.78 0.90 -25.04
N SER A 26 -6.84 -0.44 -25.05
CA SER A 26 -6.11 -1.32 -25.98
C SER A 26 -7.10 -2.21 -26.73
N GLU A 27 -7.06 -2.20 -28.07
CA GLU A 27 -7.38 -3.38 -28.89
C GLU A 27 -6.45 -3.43 -30.11
N ARG A 28 -5.96 -4.63 -30.42
CA ARG A 28 -5.30 -4.96 -31.68
C ARG A 28 -5.47 -6.45 -31.93
N LYS A 29 -5.87 -6.86 -33.13
CA LYS A 29 -5.12 -7.83 -33.96
C LYS A 29 -5.71 -8.01 -35.36
N THR A 30 -4.81 -8.42 -36.24
CA THR A 30 -4.75 -8.31 -37.70
C THR A 30 -4.92 -9.68 -38.40
N LYS A 31 -5.50 -9.66 -39.63
CA LYS A 31 -5.23 -10.37 -40.94
C LYS A 31 -4.39 -11.69 -40.98
N PRO A 32 -4.35 -12.52 -42.08
CA PRO A 32 -4.79 -12.31 -43.49
C PRO A 32 -5.44 -13.51 -44.26
N THR A 33 -5.76 -13.23 -45.53
CA THR A 33 -6.01 -14.01 -46.79
C THR A 33 -5.12 -15.26 -47.02
N GLU A 34 -5.36 -16.27 -47.91
CA GLU A 34 -5.88 -16.32 -49.30
C GLU A 34 -6.22 -17.79 -49.75
N GLU A 35 -6.38 -18.01 -51.05
CA GLU A 35 -7.26 -18.94 -51.82
C GLU A 35 -6.55 -20.18 -52.47
N ARG A 36 -7.24 -21.34 -52.65
CA ARG A 36 -7.44 -22.10 -53.93
C ARG A 36 -7.72 -23.63 -53.85
N LYS A 37 -8.85 -24.02 -54.49
CA LYS A 37 -9.16 -25.19 -55.39
C LYS A 37 -8.67 -26.62 -55.06
N HIS A 38 -9.60 -27.59 -54.93
CA HIS A 38 -9.99 -28.60 -55.95
C HIS A 38 -11.00 -29.65 -55.43
N VAL A 39 -11.70 -30.31 -56.36
CA VAL A 39 -12.87 -31.20 -56.20
C VAL A 39 -12.49 -32.66 -56.50
N LYS A 40 -12.97 -33.63 -55.69
CA LYS A 40 -13.55 -34.98 -56.01
C LYS A 40 -13.16 -36.11 -55.02
N ASN A 41 -14.22 -36.77 -54.52
CA ASN A 41 -14.44 -38.08 -53.85
C ASN A 41 -13.32 -39.14 -53.94
N ILE A 42 -13.14 -40.04 -52.92
CA ILE A 42 -13.53 -41.49 -52.83
C ILE A 42 -13.39 -42.01 -51.35
N ALA A 43 -14.22 -43.00 -51.02
CA ALA A 43 -14.53 -43.86 -49.84
C ALA A 43 -13.41 -44.39 -48.86
N PRO A 44 -13.78 -45.08 -47.73
CA PRO A 44 -13.13 -45.01 -46.40
C PRO A 44 -12.25 -46.22 -46.00
N ALA A 45 -11.36 -46.03 -45.01
CA ALA A 45 -10.87 -47.09 -44.12
C ALA A 45 -10.15 -46.57 -42.85
N LEU A 46 -10.41 -47.28 -41.75
CA LEU A 46 -9.91 -47.26 -40.37
C LEU A 46 -8.39 -47.00 -40.15
N ALA A 47 -8.03 -46.15 -39.18
CA ALA A 47 -7.08 -46.44 -38.07
C ALA A 47 -6.80 -45.21 -37.17
N CYS A 48 -6.52 -45.48 -35.90
CA CYS A 48 -6.40 -44.57 -34.74
C CYS A 48 -5.42 -43.39 -34.87
N ALA A 49 -5.85 -42.19 -34.44
CA ALA A 49 -5.00 -41.21 -33.74
C ALA A 49 -5.85 -40.19 -32.96
N LEU A 50 -5.40 -39.89 -31.74
CA LEU A 50 -5.99 -38.96 -30.78
C LEU A 50 -5.98 -37.51 -31.32
N LEU A 51 -7.12 -36.81 -31.28
CA LEU A 51 -7.15 -35.33 -31.32
C LEU A 51 -8.46 -34.82 -30.71
N VAL A 52 -8.41 -34.61 -29.40
CA VAL A 52 -9.32 -33.67 -28.73
C VAL A 52 -8.87 -32.27 -29.18
N PHE A 53 -9.69 -31.57 -29.96
CA PHE A 53 -9.55 -30.12 -30.07
C PHE A 53 -10.07 -29.50 -28.78
N THR A 54 -9.25 -29.47 -27.74
CA THR A 54 -9.25 -28.31 -26.87
C THR A 54 -8.46 -27.25 -27.63
N VAL A 55 -9.14 -26.23 -28.15
CA VAL A 55 -8.49 -24.93 -28.15
C VAL A 55 -8.45 -24.53 -26.68
N ALA A 56 -7.49 -25.09 -25.95
CA ALA A 56 -6.99 -24.44 -24.77
C ALA A 56 -6.35 -23.16 -25.30
N ALA A 57 -7.08 -22.05 -25.18
CA ALA A 57 -6.40 -20.79 -24.98
C ALA A 57 -5.30 -21.07 -23.94
N PRO A 58 -4.04 -20.68 -24.18
CA PRO A 58 -2.99 -20.93 -23.21
C PRO A 58 -3.46 -20.38 -21.87
N ALA A 59 -3.67 -21.30 -20.92
CA ALA A 59 -4.01 -21.01 -19.54
C ALA A 59 -2.77 -20.43 -18.83
N ALA A 60 -2.27 -19.30 -19.34
CA ALA A 60 -1.10 -18.61 -18.82
C ALA A 60 -1.46 -17.31 -18.08
N ASP A 61 -2.75 -16.95 -17.98
CA ASP A 61 -3.20 -15.76 -17.25
C ASP A 61 -4.54 -15.97 -16.54
N ALA A 62 -4.74 -17.14 -15.93
CA ALA A 62 -5.63 -17.15 -14.77
C ALA A 62 -5.08 -16.16 -13.74
N PRO A 63 -5.90 -15.30 -13.09
CA PRO A 63 -5.42 -14.38 -12.07
C PRO A 63 -4.79 -15.19 -10.94
N ARG A 64 -3.47 -15.36 -11.00
CA ARG A 64 -2.71 -16.06 -9.98
C ARG A 64 -2.76 -15.21 -8.73
N ARG A 65 -3.22 -15.78 -7.62
CA ARG A 65 -3.07 -15.15 -6.30
C ARG A 65 -1.59 -14.84 -6.09
N GLN A 66 -1.27 -13.56 -5.93
CA GLN A 66 0.09 -13.11 -5.67
C GLN A 66 0.22 -12.67 -4.22
N ILE A 67 1.40 -12.90 -3.65
CA ILE A 67 1.80 -12.37 -2.35
C ILE A 67 2.94 -11.38 -2.62
N VAL A 68 2.72 -10.13 -2.23
CA VAL A 68 3.75 -9.09 -2.25
C VAL A 68 4.66 -9.29 -1.05
N THR A 69 5.95 -9.44 -1.28
CA THR A 69 6.95 -9.77 -0.24
C THR A 69 8.12 -8.80 -0.18
N PHE A 70 8.15 -7.79 -1.07
CA PHE A 70 9.20 -6.75 -1.09
C PHE A 70 10.63 -7.28 -1.30
N SER A 71 10.76 -8.52 -1.77
CA SER A 71 12.04 -9.22 -1.94
C SER A 71 12.83 -8.77 -3.17
N GLU A 72 12.22 -7.97 -4.05
CA GLU A 72 12.87 -7.43 -5.25
C GLU A 72 13.98 -6.44 -4.93
N ARG A 73 13.96 -5.84 -3.73
CA ARG A 73 15.06 -5.00 -3.25
C ARG A 73 15.98 -5.79 -2.34
N THR A 74 17.28 -5.65 -2.52
CA THR A 74 18.29 -6.23 -1.62
C THR A 74 18.99 -5.11 -0.87
N PHE A 75 19.00 -5.20 0.46
CA PHE A 75 19.83 -4.36 1.32
C PHE A 75 21.03 -5.17 1.83
N ALA A 76 22.20 -4.54 1.89
CA ALA A 76 23.42 -5.16 2.39
C ALA A 76 23.46 -5.24 3.93
N ALA A 77 22.73 -4.34 4.60
CA ALA A 77 22.60 -4.25 6.06
C ALA A 77 21.19 -3.73 6.42
N GLU A 78 21.00 -3.30 7.66
CA GLU A 78 19.84 -2.50 8.07
C GLU A 78 19.86 -1.18 7.31
N ASP A 79 18.92 -1.02 6.39
CA ASP A 79 18.86 0.11 5.48
C ASP A 79 17.42 0.29 4.99
N TYR A 80 17.18 1.43 4.37
CA TYR A 80 15.88 1.78 3.80
C TYR A 80 16.06 2.46 2.45
N TRP A 81 14.95 2.54 1.73
CA TRP A 81 14.84 3.39 0.57
C TRP A 81 13.55 4.17 0.69
N ASN A 82 13.66 5.49 0.61
CA ASN A 82 12.56 6.43 0.78
C ASN A 82 12.30 7.27 -0.47
N GLY A 83 12.85 6.87 -1.63
CA GLY A 83 12.70 7.60 -2.89
C GLY A 83 13.65 8.76 -3.10
N ALA A 84 14.72 8.88 -2.31
CA ALA A 84 15.76 9.90 -2.52
C ALA A 84 16.43 9.87 -3.91
N ASP A 85 16.27 8.79 -4.66
CA ASP A 85 16.68 8.68 -6.06
C ASP A 85 15.67 9.25 -7.07
N GLU A 86 14.58 9.85 -6.59
CA GLU A 86 13.52 10.51 -7.36
C GLU A 86 12.80 9.59 -8.36
N SER A 87 12.89 8.26 -8.19
CA SER A 87 12.23 7.30 -9.07
C SER A 87 10.70 7.28 -8.93
N GLY A 88 10.14 7.94 -7.91
CA GLY A 88 8.70 8.17 -7.75
C GLY A 88 7.90 6.96 -7.23
N GLY A 89 8.57 5.87 -6.91
CA GLY A 89 7.94 4.65 -6.40
C GLY A 89 8.72 3.40 -6.74
N PHE A 90 8.15 2.26 -6.37
CA PHE A 90 8.72 0.96 -6.67
C PHE A 90 7.66 -0.07 -7.01
N LYS A 91 8.08 -1.16 -7.64
CA LYS A 91 7.24 -2.33 -7.85
C LYS A 91 7.68 -3.47 -6.97
N SER A 92 6.72 -4.19 -6.41
CA SER A 92 6.92 -5.54 -5.89
C SER A 92 5.84 -6.43 -6.47
N ARG A 93 6.25 -7.48 -7.16
CA ARG A 93 5.39 -8.23 -8.10
C ARG A 93 4.66 -7.29 -9.06
N ASN A 94 3.34 -7.43 -9.15
CA ASN A 94 2.50 -6.64 -10.03
C ASN A 94 2.04 -5.31 -9.38
N ALA A 95 2.23 -5.11 -8.08
CA ALA A 95 1.80 -3.90 -7.39
C ALA A 95 2.87 -2.79 -7.50
N HIS A 96 2.43 -1.58 -7.81
CA HIS A 96 3.24 -0.38 -7.76
C HIS A 96 2.92 0.43 -6.50
N PHE A 97 3.95 0.79 -5.76
CA PHE A 97 3.89 1.57 -4.52
C PHE A 97 4.45 2.95 -4.81
N LYS A 98 3.59 3.97 -4.78
CA LYS A 98 4.00 5.34 -5.06
C LYS A 98 4.91 5.87 -3.93
N ASN A 99 5.89 6.67 -4.31
CA ASN A 99 6.71 7.45 -3.38
C ASN A 99 6.83 8.88 -3.92
N ALA A 100 6.83 9.87 -3.04
CA ALA A 100 7.11 11.25 -3.37
C ALA A 100 8.24 11.75 -2.49
N TYR A 101 9.42 11.98 -3.07
CA TYR A 101 10.56 12.55 -2.39
C TYR A 101 10.71 14.04 -2.72
N ASN A 102 11.07 14.84 -1.73
CA ASN A 102 11.33 16.26 -1.87
C ASN A 102 12.78 16.56 -1.47
N ALA A 103 13.66 16.60 -2.47
CA ALA A 103 15.09 16.81 -2.27
C ALA A 103 15.44 18.15 -1.61
N ALA A 104 14.62 19.19 -1.80
CA ALA A 104 14.85 20.50 -1.20
C ALA A 104 14.70 20.48 0.34
N TRP A 105 13.90 19.55 0.86
CA TRP A 105 13.61 19.42 2.29
C TRP A 105 14.08 18.10 2.89
N GLY A 106 14.67 17.21 2.09
CA GLY A 106 15.07 15.87 2.51
C GLY A 106 13.90 15.03 3.03
N SER A 107 12.67 15.34 2.60
CA SER A 107 11.45 14.71 3.10
C SER A 107 10.83 13.78 2.06
N TRP A 108 9.98 12.86 2.51
CA TRP A 108 9.35 11.85 1.67
C TRP A 108 7.89 11.62 2.07
N ALA A 109 7.11 11.03 1.18
CA ALA A 109 5.77 10.54 1.42
C ALA A 109 5.42 9.33 0.54
N GLY A 110 4.34 8.64 0.89
CA GLY A 110 3.93 7.40 0.25
C GLY A 110 4.64 6.21 0.86
N PHE A 111 5.22 5.36 0.02
CA PHE A 111 5.81 4.09 0.45
C PHE A 111 7.34 4.10 0.37
N ALA A 112 7.97 3.55 1.39
CA ALA A 112 9.40 3.29 1.47
C ALA A 112 9.65 1.78 1.62
N TYR A 113 10.77 1.28 1.10
CA TYR A 113 11.28 -0.04 1.51
C TYR A 113 12.07 0.12 2.80
N SER A 114 11.98 -0.85 3.69
CA SER A 114 12.83 -0.88 4.88
C SER A 114 13.22 -2.31 5.28
N ARG A 115 14.41 -2.39 5.88
CA ARG A 115 14.90 -3.51 6.68
C ARG A 115 15.54 -3.01 7.99
N VAL A 116 15.18 -1.81 8.43
CA VAL A 116 15.72 -1.27 9.69
C VAL A 116 15.21 -2.13 10.85
N ASN A 117 16.09 -2.56 11.75
CA ASN A 117 15.73 -3.38 12.90
C ASN A 117 16.10 -2.65 14.20
N ASP A 118 15.34 -1.59 14.47
CA ASP A 118 15.48 -0.81 15.69
C ASP A 118 14.12 -0.64 16.35
N THR A 119 13.87 -1.43 17.39
CA THR A 119 12.59 -1.50 18.11
C THR A 119 12.53 -0.56 19.32
N ASN A 120 13.61 0.17 19.61
CA ASN A 120 13.81 0.83 20.90
C ASN A 120 14.13 2.33 20.80
N THR A 121 14.69 2.80 19.68
CA THR A 121 15.05 4.22 19.55
C THR A 121 13.82 5.08 19.29
N ALA A 122 13.56 6.02 20.20
CA ALA A 122 12.47 6.98 20.08
C ALA A 122 12.79 8.12 19.09
N GLY A 123 11.75 8.75 18.56
CA GLY A 123 11.82 9.95 17.74
C GLY A 123 11.76 9.70 16.23
N TYR A 124 11.50 10.78 15.49
CA TYR A 124 11.22 10.74 14.05
C TYR A 124 12.35 10.18 13.18
N GLY A 125 13.59 10.17 13.69
CA GLY A 125 14.73 9.55 13.01
C GLY A 125 14.54 8.05 12.80
N ASN A 126 13.75 7.39 13.66
CA ASN A 126 13.46 5.95 13.59
C ASN A 126 12.14 5.63 12.87
N GLN A 127 11.69 6.50 11.95
CA GLN A 127 10.44 6.34 11.22
C GLN A 127 10.41 5.15 10.25
N TYR A 128 11.56 4.56 9.92
CA TYR A 128 11.65 3.44 8.97
C TYR A 128 11.65 2.06 9.64
N ALA A 129 11.80 1.97 10.97
CA ALA A 129 11.76 0.70 11.67
C ALA A 129 10.32 0.27 11.96
N VAL A 130 10.04 -1.02 11.82
CA VAL A 130 8.84 -1.66 12.39
C VAL A 130 9.05 -1.94 13.88
N TRP A 131 8.01 -1.79 14.70
CA TRP A 131 8.18 -1.83 16.16
C TRP A 131 8.55 -3.21 16.71
N THR A 132 7.66 -4.21 16.70
CA THR A 132 8.01 -5.59 17.09
C THR A 132 7.60 -6.53 15.94
N PRO A 133 8.33 -7.58 15.59
CA PRO A 133 9.64 -8.01 16.12
C PRO A 133 10.84 -7.27 15.50
N GLY A 134 10.66 -6.11 14.86
CA GLY A 134 11.75 -5.39 14.17
C GLY A 134 12.13 -5.95 12.79
N THR A 135 11.44 -7.01 12.35
CA THR A 135 11.65 -7.65 11.06
C THR A 135 10.33 -7.82 10.31
N GLY A 136 10.37 -8.17 9.02
CA GLY A 136 9.17 -8.49 8.24
C GLY A 136 8.42 -9.71 8.78
N VAL A 137 7.19 -9.92 8.31
CA VAL A 137 6.23 -10.96 8.78
C VAL A 137 6.85 -12.37 8.90
N GLY A 138 7.82 -12.72 8.05
CA GLY A 138 8.51 -14.01 8.07
C GLY A 138 9.76 -14.10 8.98
N GLY A 139 10.00 -13.12 9.85
CA GLY A 139 11.20 -13.04 10.70
C GLY A 139 12.44 -12.48 9.99
N GLY A 140 12.28 -11.95 8.79
CA GLY A 140 13.35 -11.41 7.96
C GLY A 140 12.80 -10.78 6.68
N GLY A 141 13.68 -10.45 5.75
CA GLY A 141 13.29 -9.79 4.50
C GLY A 141 12.92 -8.32 4.71
N ASN A 142 12.40 -7.71 3.65
CA ASN A 142 12.03 -6.31 3.67
C ASN A 142 10.54 -6.16 3.94
N TYR A 143 10.15 -4.98 4.38
CA TYR A 143 8.77 -4.56 4.49
C TYR A 143 8.61 -3.17 3.88
N ALA A 144 7.37 -2.76 3.68
CA ALA A 144 7.06 -1.39 3.28
C ALA A 144 6.67 -0.56 4.50
N VAL A 145 7.16 0.67 4.55
CA VAL A 145 6.71 1.71 5.48
C VAL A 145 5.87 2.70 4.68
N VAL A 146 4.77 3.17 5.25
CA VAL A 146 3.91 4.15 4.62
C VAL A 146 3.85 5.43 5.45
N TYR A 147 3.99 6.57 4.78
CA TYR A 147 3.75 7.89 5.34
C TYR A 147 2.69 8.61 4.49
N ASP A 148 1.56 8.90 5.11
CA ASP A 148 0.47 9.66 4.49
C ASP A 148 0.77 11.16 4.65
N ASP A 149 0.89 11.87 3.52
CA ASP A 149 1.04 13.34 3.46
C ASP A 149 -0.31 14.08 3.49
N GLY A 150 -1.39 13.34 3.74
CA GLY A 150 -2.75 13.82 3.93
C GLY A 150 -3.53 13.98 2.63
N ALA A 151 -4.61 14.77 2.70
CA ALA A 151 -5.62 15.07 1.66
C ALA A 151 -5.13 15.59 0.28
N TRP A 152 -3.85 15.55 0.05
CA TRP A 152 -3.14 16.75 -0.25
C TRP A 152 -1.97 16.31 -1.16
N GLY A 153 -1.25 15.21 -0.88
CA GLY A 153 -0.29 14.60 -1.83
C GLY A 153 -0.67 13.22 -2.36
N ASN A 154 -1.60 12.51 -1.70
CA ASN A 154 -2.07 11.18 -2.13
C ASN A 154 -0.89 10.27 -2.51
N SER A 155 0.18 10.32 -1.72
CA SER A 155 1.43 9.61 -2.01
C SER A 155 1.35 8.15 -1.54
N ASP A 156 0.44 7.85 -0.62
CA ASP A 156 0.04 6.57 -0.04
C ASP A 156 -0.80 5.68 -0.99
N LEU A 157 -0.51 5.71 -2.30
CA LEU A 157 -1.25 4.96 -3.31
C LEU A 157 -0.53 3.69 -3.77
N ILE A 158 -1.23 2.55 -3.65
CA ILE A 158 -0.86 1.29 -4.29
C ILE A 158 -1.68 1.15 -5.59
N THR A 159 -1.02 0.90 -6.71
CA THR A 159 -1.65 0.72 -8.02
C THR A 159 -1.43 -0.70 -8.53
N LEU A 160 -2.50 -1.35 -8.98
CA LEU A 160 -2.48 -2.67 -9.60
C LEU A 160 -2.56 -2.50 -11.13
N PRO A 161 -2.00 -3.43 -11.93
CA PRO A 161 -1.93 -3.28 -13.39
C PRO A 161 -3.28 -3.52 -14.07
N ALA A 162 -4.22 -4.14 -13.35
CA ALA A 162 -5.60 -4.38 -13.74
C ALA A 162 -6.46 -4.46 -12.46
N PRO A 163 -7.79 -4.34 -12.57
CA PRO A 163 -8.70 -4.55 -11.45
C PRO A 163 -8.48 -5.93 -10.84
N ALA A 164 -8.26 -5.96 -9.54
CA ALA A 164 -8.05 -7.18 -8.81
C ALA A 164 -8.55 -7.02 -7.38
N THR A 165 -9.05 -8.11 -6.80
CA THR A 165 -9.40 -8.16 -5.39
C THR A 165 -8.12 -8.22 -4.57
N VAL A 166 -7.99 -7.32 -3.60
CA VAL A 166 -6.95 -7.37 -2.57
C VAL A 166 -7.54 -8.08 -1.38
N HIS A 167 -7.05 -9.29 -1.06
CA HIS A 167 -7.57 -10.06 0.07
C HIS A 167 -7.20 -9.45 1.42
N GLY A 168 -6.08 -8.73 1.50
CA GLY A 168 -5.59 -8.18 2.74
C GLY A 168 -4.07 -8.05 2.76
N PHE A 169 -3.58 -7.55 3.88
CA PHE A 169 -2.15 -7.48 4.16
C PHE A 169 -1.91 -7.43 5.67
N TYR A 170 -0.68 -7.73 6.06
CA TYR A 170 -0.24 -7.57 7.44
C TYR A 170 0.15 -6.11 7.71
N VAL A 171 -0.24 -5.59 8.87
CA VAL A 171 0.11 -4.25 9.35
C VAL A 171 0.77 -4.30 10.71
N ASN A 172 1.56 -3.27 11.00
CA ASN A 172 2.19 -3.05 12.29
C ASN A 172 2.48 -1.54 12.43
N ASN A 173 2.71 -1.08 13.65
CA ASN A 173 3.23 0.25 13.89
C ASN A 173 4.71 0.34 13.51
N THR A 174 5.12 1.52 13.04
CA THR A 174 6.54 1.89 13.07
C THR A 174 7.00 2.04 14.51
N THR A 175 8.28 1.78 14.81
CA THR A 175 8.87 2.02 16.13
C THR A 175 8.62 3.46 16.58
N TYR A 176 8.80 4.44 15.69
CA TYR A 176 8.56 5.83 16.03
C TYR A 176 7.12 6.06 16.55
N ALA A 177 6.11 5.68 15.77
CA ALA A 177 4.70 5.86 16.17
C ALA A 177 4.37 5.09 17.47
N ALA A 178 4.83 3.85 17.61
CA ALA A 178 4.55 3.03 18.78
C ALA A 178 5.14 3.64 20.06
N LEU A 179 6.40 4.08 20.02
CA LEU A 179 7.06 4.70 21.16
C LEU A 179 6.47 6.08 21.48
N SER A 180 6.10 6.85 20.47
CA SER A 180 5.40 8.13 20.65
C SER A 180 4.06 7.94 21.35
N MET A 181 3.26 6.94 20.94
CA MET A 181 2.00 6.60 21.64
C MET A 181 2.25 6.10 23.07
N ARG A 182 3.25 5.23 23.29
CA ARG A 182 3.53 4.63 24.59
C ARG A 182 4.06 5.64 25.62
N ASP A 183 5.02 6.46 25.21
CA ASP A 183 5.84 7.28 26.11
C ASP A 183 5.57 8.79 25.95
N GLY A 184 4.97 9.21 24.84
CA GLY A 184 4.91 10.60 24.41
C GLY A 184 6.24 11.07 23.79
N ASP A 185 6.20 12.22 23.13
CA ASP A 185 7.39 12.90 22.63
C ASP A 185 7.19 14.44 22.65
N MET A 186 8.08 15.18 21.98
CA MET A 186 8.00 16.64 21.93
C MET A 186 6.81 17.19 21.12
N PHE A 187 6.13 16.35 20.36
CA PHE A 187 5.01 16.71 19.47
C PHE A 187 3.67 16.10 19.92
N ALA A 188 3.70 14.93 20.56
CA ALA A 188 2.52 14.19 21.00
C ALA A 188 2.58 13.83 22.48
N LYS A 189 1.44 13.91 23.18
CA LYS A 189 1.31 13.30 24.51
C LYS A 189 1.34 11.78 24.40
N LYS A 190 1.71 11.10 25.48
CA LYS A 190 1.45 9.65 25.62
C LYS A 190 -0.04 9.36 25.57
N PHE A 191 -0.41 8.23 24.99
CA PHE A 191 -1.79 7.74 24.97
C PHE A 191 -2.26 7.38 26.40
N GLY A 192 -3.56 7.55 26.66
CA GLY A 192 -4.13 7.49 28.00
C GLY A 192 -3.85 8.75 28.83
N GLY A 193 -3.04 9.69 28.33
CA GLY A 193 -2.73 10.92 29.07
C GLY A 193 -2.01 10.64 30.39
N ALA A 194 -1.97 11.62 31.30
CA ALA A 194 -1.22 11.49 32.55
C ALA A 194 -1.77 10.38 33.48
N SER A 195 -3.10 10.21 33.52
CA SER A 195 -3.77 9.23 34.39
C SER A 195 -3.89 7.84 33.78
N GLY A 196 -3.80 7.73 32.45
CA GLY A 196 -4.07 6.49 31.71
C GLY A 196 -5.50 6.40 31.16
N ASP A 197 -6.38 7.37 31.45
CA ASP A 197 -7.81 7.30 31.13
C ASP A 197 -8.24 8.15 29.93
N ASP A 198 -7.32 8.88 29.29
CA ASP A 198 -7.68 9.67 28.12
C ASP A 198 -8.05 8.74 26.95
N PRO A 199 -9.24 8.91 26.34
CA PRO A 199 -9.65 8.08 25.21
C PRO A 199 -8.88 8.47 23.95
N ASP A 200 -7.78 7.76 23.70
CA ASP A 200 -6.93 7.94 22.52
C ASP A 200 -7.03 6.75 21.56
N TRP A 201 -6.70 6.97 20.29
CA TRP A 201 -6.65 5.90 19.29
C TRP A 201 -5.75 6.28 18.12
N PHE A 202 -5.24 5.26 17.43
CA PHE A 202 -4.53 5.42 16.18
C PHE A 202 -5.13 4.45 15.16
N LYS A 203 -5.65 4.97 14.05
CA LYS A 203 -6.48 4.22 13.10
C LYS A 203 -5.92 4.31 11.69
N LEU A 204 -5.76 3.14 11.07
CA LEU A 204 -5.52 2.99 9.64
C LEU A 204 -6.86 2.87 8.91
N THR A 205 -7.04 3.69 7.88
CA THR A 205 -8.22 3.65 7.01
C THR A 205 -7.79 3.24 5.61
N ILE A 206 -8.16 2.02 5.19
CA ILE A 206 -7.84 1.47 3.87
C ILE A 206 -9.02 1.73 2.95
N THR A 207 -8.80 2.45 1.85
CA THR A 207 -9.85 2.78 0.88
C THR A 207 -9.60 2.09 -0.45
N GLY A 208 -10.52 1.21 -0.85
CA GLY A 208 -10.51 0.58 -2.17
C GLY A 208 -10.96 1.57 -3.25
N LYS A 209 -10.30 1.56 -4.41
CA LYS A 209 -10.67 2.41 -5.56
C LYS A 209 -10.77 1.57 -6.83
N ASN A 210 -11.75 1.89 -7.68
CA ASN A 210 -11.86 1.31 -9.02
C ASN A 210 -10.97 2.04 -10.05
N GLU A 211 -10.97 1.60 -11.31
CA GLU A 211 -10.17 2.20 -12.38
C GLU A 211 -10.49 3.69 -12.63
N ALA A 212 -11.73 4.11 -12.38
CA ALA A 212 -12.14 5.51 -12.50
C ALA A 212 -11.67 6.38 -11.30
N GLY A 213 -11.01 5.76 -10.30
CA GLY A 213 -10.57 6.40 -9.07
C GLY A 213 -11.68 6.60 -8.04
N ALA A 214 -12.88 6.08 -8.28
CA ALA A 214 -13.99 6.16 -7.34
C ALA A 214 -13.83 5.14 -6.22
N THR A 215 -14.15 5.55 -4.99
CA THR A 215 -14.15 4.66 -3.82
C THR A 215 -15.17 3.56 -3.99
N VAL A 216 -14.76 2.31 -3.77
CA VAL A 216 -15.64 1.12 -3.79
C VAL A 216 -15.94 0.59 -2.38
N GLY A 217 -15.11 0.93 -1.40
CA GLY A 217 -15.32 0.58 -0.01
C GLY A 217 -14.19 1.10 0.88
N THR A 218 -14.39 0.97 2.18
CA THR A 218 -13.40 1.33 3.20
C THR A 218 -13.36 0.26 4.29
N VAL A 219 -12.15 -0.10 4.72
CA VAL A 219 -11.88 -0.93 5.89
C VAL A 219 -11.10 -0.10 6.89
N GLU A 220 -11.50 -0.13 8.15
CA GLU A 220 -10.81 0.56 9.24
C GLU A 220 -10.14 -0.46 10.17
N PHE A 221 -8.93 -0.13 10.64
CA PHE A 221 -8.18 -0.95 11.57
C PHE A 221 -7.48 -0.07 12.62
N TYR A 222 -7.68 -0.38 13.89
CA TYR A 222 -7.04 0.35 15.00
C TYR A 222 -5.65 -0.22 15.28
N LEU A 223 -4.62 0.58 14.98
CA LEU A 223 -3.22 0.32 15.33
C LEU A 223 -2.92 0.60 16.81
N ALA A 224 -3.78 1.38 17.47
CA ALA A 224 -3.87 1.49 18.92
C ALA A 224 -5.29 1.92 19.32
N ASP A 225 -5.77 1.46 20.48
CA ASP A 225 -7.07 1.84 21.01
C ASP A 225 -7.03 1.87 22.54
N TYR A 226 -7.27 3.06 23.11
CA TYR A 226 -7.29 3.37 24.54
C TYR A 226 -8.67 3.88 24.97
N ARG A 227 -9.72 3.55 24.19
CA ARG A 227 -11.09 4.04 24.46
C ARG A 227 -11.88 3.11 25.37
N PHE A 228 -11.27 2.05 25.89
CA PHE A 228 -11.96 1.08 26.74
C PHE A 228 -12.25 1.69 28.11
N ALA A 229 -13.36 1.27 28.73
CA ALA A 229 -13.67 1.70 30.10
C ALA A 229 -12.76 1.02 31.14
N ASP A 230 -12.14 -0.10 30.75
CA ASP A 230 -11.14 -0.84 31.52
C ASP A 230 -9.81 -0.73 30.77
N ASN A 231 -8.91 0.11 31.27
CA ASN A 231 -7.62 0.38 30.65
C ASN A 231 -6.73 -0.87 30.53
N GLY A 232 -7.06 -1.97 31.22
CA GLY A 232 -6.40 -3.26 31.01
C GLY A 232 -6.63 -3.86 29.61
N GLN A 233 -7.59 -3.31 28.85
CA GLN A 233 -7.88 -3.69 27.46
C GLN A 233 -7.21 -2.75 26.45
N ASP A 234 -6.58 -1.67 26.90
CA ASP A 234 -5.87 -0.74 26.03
C ASP A 234 -4.70 -1.44 25.34
N TYR A 235 -4.49 -1.11 24.06
CA TYR A 235 -3.44 -1.75 23.30
C TYR A 235 -2.78 -0.84 22.28
N ILE A 236 -1.53 -1.16 21.98
CA ILE A 236 -0.78 -0.73 20.80
C ILE A 236 -0.42 -2.00 20.03
N VAL A 237 -0.76 -2.07 18.75
CA VAL A 237 -0.41 -3.21 17.89
C VAL A 237 1.11 -3.25 17.76
N GLY A 238 1.72 -4.29 18.35
CA GLY A 238 3.15 -4.56 18.26
C GLY A 238 3.50 -5.71 17.32
N GLU A 239 2.56 -6.58 16.97
CA GLU A 239 2.79 -7.74 16.11
C GLU A 239 2.18 -7.54 14.72
N TRP A 240 2.76 -8.20 13.72
CA TRP A 240 2.20 -8.21 12.37
C TRP A 240 0.78 -8.80 12.37
N THR A 241 -0.20 -7.94 12.14
CA THR A 241 -1.62 -8.29 12.24
C THR A 241 -2.27 -8.28 10.86
N TRP A 242 -2.95 -9.37 10.49
CA TRP A 242 -3.64 -9.46 9.21
C TRP A 242 -4.90 -8.57 9.20
N VAL A 243 -5.01 -7.70 8.21
CA VAL A 243 -6.23 -6.94 7.92
C VAL A 243 -6.88 -7.53 6.68
N ASP A 244 -8.10 -8.05 6.85
CA ASP A 244 -8.91 -8.59 5.76
C ASP A 244 -9.55 -7.44 4.96
N LEU A 245 -9.33 -7.46 3.65
CA LEU A 245 -9.84 -6.47 2.70
C LEU A 245 -10.80 -7.08 1.67
N SER A 246 -11.21 -8.34 1.86
CA SER A 246 -12.12 -9.04 0.95
C SER A 246 -13.49 -8.37 0.76
N ALA A 247 -13.86 -7.43 1.65
CA ALA A 247 -15.06 -6.62 1.55
C ALA A 247 -14.94 -5.42 0.58
N LEU A 248 -13.74 -5.11 0.07
CA LEU A 248 -13.46 -4.00 -0.84
C LEU A 248 -13.66 -4.34 -2.32
#